data_AF-A0A1Z5JPK9-F1
#
_entry.id   AF-A0A1Z5JPK9-F1
#
_cell.length_a   1.000
_cell.length_b   1.000
_cell.length_c   1.000
_cell.angle_alpha   90.00
_cell.angle_beta   90.00
_cell.angle_gamma   90.00
#
_symmetry.space_group_name_H-M   'P 1'
#
loop_
_entity.id
_entity.type
_entity.pdbx_description
1 polymer ?
#
loop_
_entity_poly.entity_id
_entity_poly.type
_entity_poly.pdbx_seq_one_letter_code
_entity_poly.pdbx_strand_id
1 'polypeptide(L)'
;MTGYKLVAMKLTAPGAEHMEKHYVDLKDKKFFPGLIAYMTSGPVVCMVWEGKNVVKEGRKMLGATMPSESAMGTIRGDFCIEVGRNICHGSDSVESANAEIALWFPEGISEWESCASAWIYE
;
A
#
# COMPACT_ATOMS: atom_id res chain seq x y z
N MET A 1 12.48 11.21 -8.04
CA MET A 1 12.30 9.81 -7.63
C MET A 1 12.64 9.71 -6.17
N THR A 2 11.76 9.11 -5.37
CA THR A 2 12.01 8.86 -3.94
C THR A 2 12.92 7.65 -3.80
N GLY A 3 14.03 7.76 -3.07
CA GLY A 3 15.10 6.76 -2.99
C GLY A 3 14.77 5.51 -2.17
N TYR A 4 13.51 5.08 -2.16
CA TYR A 4 13.06 3.90 -1.41
C TYR A 4 13.49 2.61 -2.08
N LYS A 5 13.78 1.60 -1.27
CA LYS A 5 14.26 0.29 -1.68
C LYS A 5 13.07 -0.66 -1.84
N LEU A 6 12.86 -1.23 -3.03
CA LEU A 6 11.87 -2.29 -3.23
C LEU A 6 12.43 -3.61 -2.70
N VAL A 7 11.78 -4.22 -1.71
CA VAL A 7 12.28 -5.44 -1.05
C VAL A 7 11.37 -6.64 -1.24
N ALA A 8 10.15 -6.46 -1.72
CA ALA A 8 9.31 -7.55 -2.21
C ALA A 8 8.29 -7.02 -3.23
N MET A 9 7.92 -7.84 -4.21
CA MET A 9 6.88 -7.52 -5.19
C MET A 9 6.24 -8.79 -5.74
N LYS A 10 4.90 -8.81 -5.87
CA LYS A 10 4.19 -9.85 -6.62
C LYS A 10 2.89 -9.35 -7.22
N LEU A 11 2.52 -9.91 -8.36
CA LEU A 11 1.16 -9.81 -8.93
C LEU A 11 0.35 -11.02 -8.42
N THR A 12 -0.76 -10.78 -7.75
CA THR A 12 -1.58 -11.84 -7.15
C THR A 12 -3.06 -11.51 -7.18
N ALA A 13 -3.93 -12.52 -7.19
CA ALA A 13 -5.38 -12.38 -7.10
C ALA A 13 -5.86 -13.09 -5.82
N PRO A 14 -5.80 -12.41 -4.65
CA PRO A 14 -6.16 -13.02 -3.39
C PRO A 14 -7.67 -13.21 -3.27
N GLY A 15 -8.08 -14.27 -2.59
CA GLY A 15 -9.49 -14.54 -2.31
C GLY A 15 -10.08 -13.65 -1.21
N ALA A 16 -11.40 -13.73 -1.03
CA ALA A 16 -12.15 -12.97 -0.03
C ALA A 16 -11.58 -13.16 1.39
N GLU A 17 -11.25 -14.39 1.81
CA GLU A 17 -10.70 -14.67 3.14
C GLU A 17 -9.42 -13.87 3.44
N HIS A 18 -8.53 -13.73 2.45
CA HIS A 18 -7.29 -12.97 2.61
C HIS A 18 -7.57 -11.46 2.71
N MET A 19 -8.48 -10.95 1.88
CA MET A 19 -8.89 -9.54 1.90
C MET A 19 -9.65 -9.17 3.17
N GLU A 20 -10.46 -10.08 3.72
CA GLU A 20 -11.16 -9.89 4.98
C GLU A 20 -10.18 -9.79 6.17
N LYS A 21 -9.12 -10.60 6.16
CA LYS A 21 -8.02 -10.48 7.14
C LYS A 21 -7.29 -9.15 6.98
N HIS A 22 -7.02 -8.72 5.75
CA HIS A 22 -6.35 -7.44 5.48
C HIS A 22 -7.17 -6.24 5.97
N TYR A 23 -8.50 -6.27 5.80
CA TYR A 23 -9.40 -5.18 6.21
C TYR A 23 -10.16 -5.46 7.51
N VAL A 24 -9.62 -6.30 8.40
CA VAL A 24 -10.32 -6.76 9.62
C VAL A 24 -10.80 -5.59 10.50
N ASP A 25 -10.06 -4.50 10.56
CA ASP A 25 -10.41 -3.29 11.33
C ASP A 25 -11.63 -2.55 10.77
N LEU A 26 -12.04 -2.86 9.54
CA LEU A 26 -13.17 -2.28 8.85
C LEU A 26 -14.39 -3.21 8.80
N LYS A 27 -14.34 -4.41 9.39
CA LYS A 27 -15.39 -5.44 9.28
C LYS A 27 -16.80 -4.96 9.66
N ASP A 28 -16.89 -4.04 10.62
CA ASP A 28 -18.17 -3.52 11.12
C ASP A 28 -18.68 -2.31 10.32
N LYS A 29 -17.95 -1.87 9.28
CA LYS A 29 -18.34 -0.74 8.43
C LYS A 29 -19.32 -1.20 7.36
N LYS A 30 -20.36 -0.39 7.10
CA LYS A 30 -21.40 -0.67 6.09
C LYS A 30 -20.85 -0.93 4.68
N PHE A 31 -19.70 -0.33 4.33
CA PHE A 31 -19.08 -0.49 3.02
C PHE A 31 -18.16 -1.71 2.91
N PHE A 32 -17.92 -2.46 4.00
CA PHE A 32 -16.98 -3.58 4.03
C PHE A 32 -17.27 -4.65 2.96
N PRO A 33 -18.52 -5.13 2.76
CA PRO A 33 -18.80 -6.11 1.70
C PRO A 33 -18.43 -5.61 0.30
N GLY A 34 -18.68 -4.32 0.02
CA GLY A 34 -18.33 -3.71 -1.25
C GLY A 34 -16.81 -3.54 -1.44
N LEU A 35 -16.09 -3.26 -0.36
CA LEU A 35 -14.63 -3.21 -0.36
C LEU A 35 -14.02 -4.58 -0.70
N ILE A 36 -14.47 -5.65 -0.04
CA ILE A 36 -13.99 -7.01 -0.32
C ILE A 36 -14.31 -7.42 -1.77
N ALA A 37 -15.54 -7.16 -2.24
CA ALA A 37 -15.93 -7.47 -3.61
C ALA A 37 -15.08 -6.74 -4.65
N TYR A 38 -14.73 -5.46 -4.41
CA TYR A 38 -13.87 -4.69 -5.29
C TYR A 38 -12.43 -5.20 -5.29
N MET A 39 -11.86 -5.44 -4.10
CA MET A 39 -10.46 -5.84 -3.97
C MET A 39 -10.20 -7.27 -4.48
N THR A 40 -11.25 -8.08 -4.59
CA THR A 40 -11.20 -9.44 -5.17
C THR A 40 -11.64 -9.49 -6.64
N SER A 41 -12.03 -8.37 -7.27
CA SER A 41 -12.51 -8.37 -8.65
C SER A 41 -11.41 -8.52 -9.71
N GLY A 42 -10.14 -8.49 -9.31
CA GLY A 42 -9.00 -8.61 -10.22
C GLY A 42 -7.67 -8.76 -9.48
N PRO A 43 -6.56 -8.94 -10.21
CA PRO A 43 -5.25 -9.04 -9.61
C PRO A 43 -4.77 -7.69 -9.08
N VAL A 44 -3.97 -7.74 -8.01
CA VAL A 44 -3.32 -6.60 -7.38
C VAL A 44 -1.80 -6.78 -7.41
N VAL A 45 -1.09 -5.66 -7.45
CA VAL A 45 0.36 -5.63 -7.31
C VAL A 45 0.70 -5.30 -5.86
N CYS A 46 1.23 -6.27 -5.14
CA CYS A 46 1.66 -6.12 -3.76
C CYS A 46 3.15 -5.80 -3.74
N MET A 47 3.55 -4.83 -2.94
CA MET A 47 4.95 -4.39 -2.83
C MET A 47 5.31 -4.08 -1.38
N VAL A 48 6.58 -4.28 -1.03
CA VAL A 48 7.17 -3.81 0.23
C VAL A 48 8.29 -2.83 -0.10
N TRP A 49 8.19 -1.63 0.45
CA TRP A 49 9.17 -0.56 0.28
C TRP A 49 9.86 -0.27 1.61
N GLU A 50 11.18 -0.15 1.58
CA GLU A 50 12.03 0.09 2.74
C GLU A 50 12.74 1.44 2.62
N GLY A 51 12.84 2.15 3.74
CA GLY A 51 13.64 3.36 3.88
C GLY A 51 13.17 4.26 5.01
N LYS A 52 13.88 5.36 5.24
CA LYS A 52 13.59 6.29 6.33
C LYS A 52 12.19 6.92 6.18
N ASN A 53 11.37 6.81 7.22
CA ASN A 53 9.99 7.32 7.27
C ASN A 53 9.07 6.81 6.15
N VAL A 54 9.38 5.66 5.52
CA VAL A 54 8.69 5.18 4.31
C VAL A 54 7.18 5.03 4.46
N VAL A 55 6.68 4.67 5.65
CA VAL A 55 5.22 4.59 5.90
C VAL A 55 4.57 5.97 5.77
N LYS A 56 5.09 6.96 6.51
CA LYS A 56 4.56 8.34 6.51
C LYS A 56 4.68 8.99 5.13
N GLU A 57 5.85 8.91 4.53
CA GLU A 57 6.10 9.52 3.22
C GLU A 57 5.40 8.76 2.10
N GLY A 58 5.23 7.44 2.21
CA GLY A 58 4.40 6.62 1.34
C GLY A 58 2.97 7.14 1.31
N ARG A 59 2.36 7.35 2.49
CA ARG A 59 1.02 7.96 2.60
C ARG A 59 0.94 9.34 2.00
N LYS A 60 1.99 10.16 2.13
CA LYS A 60 2.07 11.48 1.51
C LYS A 60 2.13 11.38 -0.03
N MET A 61 2.88 10.43 -0.58
CA MET A 61 2.94 10.18 -2.03
C MET A 61 1.60 9.68 -2.58
N LEU A 62 0.87 8.85 -1.84
CA LEU A 62 -0.46 8.40 -2.25
C LEU A 62 -1.45 9.57 -2.37
N GLY A 63 -1.39 10.52 -1.44
CA GLY A 63 -2.38 11.58 -1.31
C GLY A 63 -3.50 11.22 -0.31
N ALA A 64 -4.44 12.15 -0.13
CA ALA A 64 -5.58 11.98 0.77
C ALA A 64 -6.44 10.77 0.37
N THR A 65 -7.24 10.23 1.29
CA THR A 65 -8.16 9.12 0.98
C THR A 65 -9.21 9.54 -0.04
N MET A 66 -9.70 10.78 0.07
CA MET A 66 -10.59 11.39 -0.89
C MET A 66 -9.78 12.05 -2.01
N PRO A 67 -9.91 11.61 -3.28
CA PRO A 67 -9.12 12.18 -4.37
C PRO A 67 -9.29 13.69 -4.55
N SER A 68 -10.49 14.22 -4.32
CA SER A 68 -10.77 15.67 -4.38
C SER A 68 -10.01 16.51 -3.33
N GLU A 69 -9.51 15.88 -2.27
CA GLU A 69 -8.69 16.51 -1.22
C GLU A 69 -7.19 16.23 -1.43
N SER A 70 -6.83 15.46 -2.47
CA SER A 70 -5.43 15.14 -2.77
C SER A 70 -4.78 16.26 -3.56
N ALA A 71 -3.56 16.63 -3.18
CA ALA A 71 -2.79 17.61 -3.92
C ALA A 71 -2.33 17.06 -5.28
N MET A 72 -2.20 17.94 -6.28
CA MET A 72 -1.55 17.60 -7.55
C MET A 72 -0.11 17.11 -7.30
N GLY A 73 0.33 16.13 -8.09
CA GLY A 73 1.60 15.43 -7.93
C GLY A 73 1.54 14.24 -6.98
N THR A 74 0.41 14.00 -6.31
CA THR A 74 0.16 12.74 -5.57
C THR A 74 -0.54 11.75 -6.47
N ILE A 75 -0.39 10.45 -6.19
CA ILE A 75 -0.98 9.39 -7.03
C ILE A 75 -2.50 9.57 -7.14
N ARG A 76 -3.19 9.83 -6.03
CA ARG A 76 -4.65 10.02 -6.06
C ARG A 76 -5.06 11.35 -6.66
N GLY A 77 -4.28 12.42 -6.44
CA GLY A 77 -4.57 13.72 -7.04
C GLY A 77 -4.45 13.72 -8.57
N ASP A 78 -3.49 12.96 -9.11
CA ASP A 78 -3.22 12.94 -10.54
C ASP A 78 -4.07 11.91 -11.31
N PHE A 79 -4.49 10.83 -10.64
CA PHE A 79 -5.09 9.67 -11.34
C PHE A 79 -6.46 9.23 -10.84
N CYS A 80 -7.00 9.82 -9.76
CA CYS A 80 -8.28 9.39 -9.18
C CYS A 80 -9.31 10.51 -9.15
N ILE A 81 -10.59 10.13 -9.22
CA ILE A 81 -11.73 11.05 -9.07
C ILE A 81 -12.60 10.59 -7.88
N GLU A 82 -12.89 9.30 -7.81
CA GLU A 82 -13.82 8.71 -6.83
C GLU A 82 -13.10 7.96 -5.71
N VAL A 83 -13.59 8.07 -4.47
CA VAL A 83 -12.98 7.43 -3.28
C VAL A 83 -12.93 5.90 -3.39
N GLY A 84 -13.95 5.29 -3.98
CA GLY A 84 -14.01 3.83 -4.17
C GLY A 84 -13.12 3.31 -5.31
N ARG A 85 -12.43 4.20 -6.03
CA ARG A 85 -11.53 3.90 -7.15
C ARG A 85 -10.22 4.67 -7.00
N ASN A 86 -9.64 4.66 -5.80
CA ASN A 86 -8.47 5.46 -5.44
C ASN A 86 -7.11 4.77 -5.72
N ILE A 87 -7.11 3.78 -6.62
CA ILE A 87 -5.96 3.06 -7.22
C ILE A 87 -5.08 2.24 -6.26
N CYS A 88 -4.73 2.76 -5.09
CA CYS A 88 -3.65 2.24 -4.27
C CYS A 88 -3.95 2.29 -2.77
N HIS A 89 -3.44 1.29 -2.06
CA HIS A 89 -3.40 1.18 -0.61
C HIS A 89 -1.98 1.45 -0.10
N GLY A 90 -1.88 1.90 1.14
CA GLY A 90 -0.61 1.97 1.87
C GLY A 90 -0.86 2.00 3.36
N SER A 91 -0.04 1.27 4.11
CA SER A 91 -0.17 1.14 5.57
C SER A 91 -0.18 2.50 6.27
N ASP A 92 -0.97 2.63 7.32
CA ASP A 92 -1.18 3.90 8.03
C ASP A 92 -0.22 4.15 9.20
N SER A 93 0.44 3.09 9.66
CA SER A 93 1.37 3.07 10.79
C SER A 93 2.43 2.01 10.58
N VAL A 94 3.49 2.04 11.39
CA VAL A 94 4.56 1.01 11.33
C VAL A 94 4.00 -0.33 11.80
N GLU A 95 3.10 -0.31 12.78
CA GLU A 95 2.39 -1.47 13.32
C GLU A 95 1.55 -2.14 12.23
N SER A 96 0.72 -1.36 11.53
CA SER A 96 -0.08 -1.86 10.39
C SER A 96 0.82 -2.36 9.26
N ALA A 97 1.92 -1.65 8.95
CA ALA A 97 2.87 -2.10 7.93
C ALA A 97 3.46 -3.47 8.25
N ASN A 98 3.88 -3.71 9.50
CA ASN A 98 4.41 -5.00 9.92
C ASN A 98 3.36 -6.11 9.81
N ALA A 99 2.11 -5.85 10.23
CA ALA A 99 1.02 -6.81 10.12
C ALA A 99 0.66 -7.14 8.66
N GLU A 100 0.59 -6.11 7.80
CA GLU A 100 0.33 -6.25 6.37
C GLU A 100 1.48 -7.02 5.67
N ILE A 101 2.74 -6.68 5.94
CA ILE A 101 3.89 -7.40 5.36
C ILE A 101 3.85 -8.87 5.76
N ALA A 102 3.60 -9.19 7.03
CA ALA A 102 3.51 -10.58 7.49
C ALA A 102 2.34 -11.35 6.84
N LEU A 103 1.21 -10.67 6.57
CA LEU A 103 0.06 -11.27 5.90
C LEU A 103 0.35 -11.53 4.41
N TRP A 104 0.94 -10.55 3.72
CA TRP A 104 1.11 -10.59 2.27
C TRP A 104 2.38 -11.31 1.82
N PHE A 105 3.45 -11.31 2.62
CA PHE A 105 4.74 -11.92 2.30
C PHE A 105 5.23 -12.82 3.45
N PRO A 106 4.51 -13.90 3.80
CA PRO A 106 4.96 -14.86 4.82
C PRO A 106 6.28 -15.54 4.46
N GLU A 107 6.63 -15.58 3.17
CA GLU A 107 7.93 -16.03 2.64
C GLU A 107 9.10 -15.10 3.00
N GLY A 108 8.83 -13.90 3.54
CA GLY A 108 9.83 -12.89 3.85
C GLY A 108 10.07 -11.89 2.71
N ILE A 109 11.14 -11.12 2.84
CA ILE A 109 11.57 -10.07 1.90
C ILE A 109 12.96 -10.37 1.34
N SER A 110 13.30 -9.73 0.22
CA SER A 110 14.62 -9.84 -0.40
C SER A 110 15.64 -8.95 0.31
N GLU A 111 16.74 -9.54 0.74
CA GLU A 111 17.87 -8.82 1.34
C GLU A 111 18.86 -8.37 0.25
N TRP A 112 19.03 -7.05 0.10
CA TRP A 112 20.00 -6.47 -0.82
C TRP A 112 20.40 -5.05 -0.38
N GLU A 113 21.59 -4.63 -0.85
CA GLU A 113 22.13 -3.29 -0.60
C GLU A 113 22.07 -2.44 -1.88
N SER A 114 21.57 -1.23 -1.76
CA SER A 114 21.47 -0.32 -2.90
C SER A 114 22.80 0.36 -3.17
N CYS A 115 23.28 0.32 -4.42
CA CYS A 115 24.46 1.08 -4.83
C CYS A 115 24.26 2.61 -4.70
N ALA A 116 23.01 3.06 -4.60
CA ALA A 116 22.66 4.46 -4.39
C ALA A 116 22.57 4.85 -2.90
N SER A 117 22.69 3.90 -1.96
CA SER A 117 22.46 4.11 -0.52
C SER A 117 23.29 5.28 0.03
N ALA A 118 24.59 5.31 -0.28
CA ALA A 118 25.53 6.36 0.13
C ALA A 118 25.24 7.76 -0.47
N TRP A 119 24.38 7.83 -1.50
CA TRP A 119 23.97 9.09 -2.14
C TRP A 119 22.56 9.52 -1.72
N ILE A 120 21.83 8.67 -1.00
CA ILE A 120 20.46 8.90 -0.54
C ILE A 120 20.41 9.24 0.95
N TYR A 121 21.32 8.66 1.75
CA TYR A 121 21.37 8.80 3.20
C TYR A 121 22.67 9.45 3.65
N GLU A 122 22.58 10.25 4.73
CA GLU A 122 23.71 10.81 5.49
C GLU A 122 23.99 9.97 6.73
#